data_AF-A0A8T6H025-F1
#
_entry.id   AF-A0A8T6H025-F1
#
_cell.length_a   1.000
_cell.length_b   1.000
_cell.length_c   1.000
_cell.angle_alpha   90.00
_cell.angle_beta   90.00
_cell.angle_gamma   90.00
#
_symmetry.space_group_name_H-M   'P 1'
#
loop_
_entity.id
_entity.type
_entity.pdbx_description
1 polymer ?
#
loop_
_entity_poly.entity_id
_entity_poly.type
_entity_poly.pdbx_seq_one_letter_code
_entity_poly.pdbx_strand_id
1 'polypeptide(L)'
;MKLYFVRHGIAEDYVDSDFARELTPRGRRRVAQSAVVMRRLNLRPQRIYSSPRLRSRQTAEIIAAELEIPLTLADEVNFGFDLRDVSALTRDLDSGDEVMFVGHNPDMSLLVHELTGVNVAMKKGGLARVDVFDGAYASGELVWLIAPKVFDALAGNGALEAAEPALPATPPQKLPATPHSLQRLIRHRWSPVGFDRARSIEGATLLSILEAGRWAASSSNLQPWRFIVARRDNPAEFRKLLSVIREGNQPWAQHAAVLMIAVAHKLRGPGVPNRHAGYDLGQAVAQMVLQALEHGVYVHQMGGFYPDKTREAYRIPDEYEPYAAVAMGYRTSDLGHLGEGHRQREAAQRERTSLADLVFSGHWAQPAEFLP
;
A
#
# COMPACT_ATOMS: atom_id res chain seq x y z
N MET A 1 25.65 -5.33 11.25
CA MET A 1 24.47 -6.01 10.67
C MET A 1 23.37 -6.01 11.73
N LYS A 2 22.10 -5.88 11.34
CA LYS A 2 20.98 -5.91 12.30
C LYS A 2 20.28 -7.25 12.22
N LEU A 3 20.22 -7.96 13.34
CA LEU A 3 19.60 -9.26 13.46
C LEU A 3 18.29 -9.13 14.24
N TYR A 4 17.22 -9.64 13.66
CA TYR A 4 15.90 -9.67 14.27
C TYR A 4 15.54 -11.11 14.65
N PHE A 5 15.29 -11.36 15.94
CA PHE A 5 14.90 -12.68 16.44
C PHE A 5 13.44 -12.67 16.85
N VAL A 6 12.61 -13.47 16.19
CA VAL A 6 11.18 -13.61 16.47
C VAL A 6 10.88 -14.99 17.00
N ARG A 7 10.29 -15.06 18.19
CA ARG A 7 9.68 -16.31 18.66
C ARG A 7 8.31 -16.46 18.03
N HIS A 8 8.00 -17.66 17.50
CA HIS A 8 6.70 -17.97 16.91
C HIS A 8 5.50 -17.54 17.77
N GLY A 9 4.37 -17.28 17.12
CA GLY A 9 3.11 -16.87 17.75
C GLY A 9 2.44 -17.94 18.61
N ILE A 10 1.25 -17.63 19.15
CA ILE A 10 0.50 -18.58 20.00
C ILE A 10 -0.03 -19.74 19.14
N ALA A 11 0.56 -20.92 19.30
CA ALA A 11 0.14 -22.15 18.66
C ALA A 11 -0.76 -23.00 19.55
N GLU A 12 -1.52 -23.91 18.92
CA GLU A 12 -2.39 -24.90 19.55
C GLU A 12 -1.63 -25.74 20.58
N ASP A 13 -2.35 -26.24 21.57
CA ASP A 13 -1.81 -27.24 22.50
C ASP A 13 -1.69 -28.59 21.79
N TYR A 14 -0.88 -29.49 22.36
CA TYR A 14 -0.35 -30.69 21.69
C TYR A 14 -1.44 -31.49 20.93
N VAL A 15 -1.31 -31.56 19.60
CA VAL A 15 -2.06 -32.48 18.73
C VAL A 15 -1.03 -33.40 18.10
N ASP A 16 -1.25 -34.72 18.16
CA ASP A 16 -0.59 -35.92 17.57
C ASP A 16 0.85 -35.91 17.00
N SER A 17 1.44 -34.77 16.58
CA SER A 17 2.89 -34.54 16.52
C SER A 17 3.23 -33.04 16.70
N ASP A 18 4.29 -32.71 17.46
CA ASP A 18 4.70 -31.30 17.70
C ASP A 18 5.06 -30.53 16.41
N PHE A 19 5.29 -31.22 15.29
CA PHE A 19 5.62 -30.61 14.00
C PHE A 19 4.43 -29.91 13.34
N ALA A 20 3.21 -30.43 13.56
CA ALA A 20 2.00 -30.01 12.86
C ALA A 20 1.18 -28.94 13.61
N ARG A 21 1.67 -28.46 14.76
CA ARG A 21 0.92 -27.46 15.55
C ARG A 21 0.78 -26.14 14.80
N GLU A 22 -0.46 -25.74 14.58
CA GLU A 22 -0.78 -24.48 13.93
C GLU A 22 -0.83 -23.31 14.90
N LEU A 23 -0.69 -22.10 14.37
CA LEU A 23 -1.09 -20.90 15.08
C LEU A 23 -2.60 -20.93 15.34
N THR A 24 -2.96 -20.79 16.61
CA THR A 24 -4.36 -20.56 17.02
C THR A 24 -4.92 -19.32 16.30
N PRO A 25 -6.24 -19.20 16.13
CA PRO A 25 -6.87 -17.99 15.60
C PRO A 25 -6.44 -16.71 16.34
N ARG A 26 -6.27 -16.80 17.67
CA ARG A 26 -5.75 -15.71 18.50
C ARG A 26 -4.28 -15.40 18.17
N GLY A 27 -3.46 -16.43 17.99
CA GLY A 27 -2.05 -16.31 17.61
C GLY A 27 -1.89 -15.60 16.26
N ARG A 28 -2.64 -16.02 15.24
CA ARG A 28 -2.63 -15.41 13.91
C ARG A 28 -2.98 -13.91 13.97
N ARG A 29 -4.06 -13.55 14.67
CA ARG A 29 -4.46 -12.14 14.85
C ARG A 29 -3.38 -11.30 15.53
N ARG A 30 -2.76 -11.81 16.59
CA ARG A 30 -1.71 -11.08 17.31
C ARG A 30 -0.44 -10.91 16.46
N VAL A 31 -0.03 -11.95 15.74
CA VAL A 31 1.12 -11.84 14.82
C VAL A 31 0.85 -10.79 13.74
N ALA A 32 -0.36 -10.78 13.16
CA ALA A 32 -0.74 -9.77 12.16
C ALA A 32 -0.67 -8.35 12.74
N GLN A 33 -1.16 -8.12 13.96
CA GLN A 33 -1.05 -6.84 14.65
C GLN A 33 0.42 -6.45 14.90
N SER A 34 1.25 -7.39 15.36
CA SER A 34 2.68 -7.15 15.54
C SER A 34 3.36 -6.79 14.22
N ALA A 35 3.00 -7.46 13.12
CA ALA A 35 3.58 -7.19 11.80
C ALA A 35 3.26 -5.76 11.32
N VAL A 36 2.04 -5.27 11.54
CA VAL A 36 1.67 -3.87 11.25
C VAL A 36 2.55 -2.89 12.05
N VAL A 37 2.79 -3.18 13.33
CA VAL A 37 3.70 -2.35 14.14
C VAL A 37 5.14 -2.46 13.64
N MET A 38 5.62 -3.63 13.23
CA MET A 38 6.94 -3.81 12.61
C MET A 38 7.09 -2.95 11.35
N ARG A 39 6.04 -2.88 10.52
CA ARG A 39 6.00 -2.00 9.35
C ARG A 39 6.11 -0.52 9.74
N ARG A 40 5.37 -0.08 10.77
CA ARG A 40 5.41 1.30 11.29
C ARG A 40 6.76 1.67 11.90
N LEU A 41 7.42 0.70 12.53
CA LEU A 41 8.79 0.85 13.01
C LEU A 41 9.83 0.85 11.88
N ASN A 42 9.39 0.74 10.61
CA ASN A 42 10.20 0.78 9.40
C ASN A 42 11.33 -0.28 9.41
N LEU A 43 11.02 -1.49 9.87
CA LEU A 43 11.92 -2.64 9.74
C LEU A 43 12.02 -3.03 8.26
N ARG A 44 13.26 -3.21 7.77
CA ARG A 44 13.50 -3.53 6.36
C ARG A 44 14.52 -4.67 6.19
N PRO A 45 14.27 -5.86 6.76
CA PRO A 45 15.13 -7.00 6.49
C PRO A 45 15.18 -7.32 4.99
N GLN A 46 16.36 -7.64 4.46
CA GLN A 46 16.48 -8.10 3.07
C GLN A 46 15.89 -9.49 2.90
N ARG A 47 15.88 -10.30 3.99
CA ARG A 47 15.36 -11.67 3.98
C ARG A 47 14.79 -12.06 5.35
N ILE A 48 13.73 -12.85 5.33
CA ILE A 48 13.19 -13.53 6.51
C ILE A 48 13.50 -15.03 6.37
N TYR A 49 14.19 -15.59 7.36
CA TYR A 49 14.36 -17.03 7.51
C TYR A 49 13.39 -17.57 8.56
N SER A 50 12.77 -18.70 8.29
CA SER A 50 11.87 -19.35 9.25
C SER A 50 12.11 -20.83 9.35
N SER A 51 11.96 -21.34 10.57
CA SER A 51 11.84 -22.79 10.81
C SER A 51 10.72 -23.38 9.94
N PRO A 52 10.92 -24.59 9.38
CA PRO A 52 9.88 -25.29 8.60
C PRO A 52 8.66 -25.71 9.44
N ARG A 53 8.76 -25.68 10.78
CA ARG A 53 7.66 -26.02 11.70
C ARG A 53 6.46 -25.11 11.45
N LEU A 54 5.26 -25.69 11.40
CA LEU A 54 4.06 -25.02 10.90
C LEU A 54 3.75 -23.69 11.60
N ARG A 55 3.75 -23.65 12.94
CA ARG A 55 3.58 -22.41 13.73
C ARG A 55 4.59 -21.30 13.41
N SER A 56 5.83 -21.66 13.12
CA SER A 56 6.91 -20.70 12.85
C SER A 56 6.81 -20.19 11.44
N ARG A 57 6.61 -21.10 10.48
CA ARG A 57 6.30 -20.79 9.09
C ARG A 57 5.10 -19.85 8.98
N GLN A 58 3.97 -20.18 9.61
CA GLN A 58 2.79 -19.31 9.61
C GLN A 58 3.03 -17.94 10.25
N THR A 59 3.86 -17.88 11.30
CA THR A 59 4.26 -16.59 11.90
C THR A 59 5.04 -15.76 10.89
N ALA A 60 6.02 -16.38 10.22
CA ALA A 60 6.87 -15.73 9.24
C ALA A 60 6.11 -15.35 7.97
N GLU A 61 5.19 -16.18 7.49
CA GLU A 61 4.33 -15.89 6.33
C GLU A 61 3.49 -14.63 6.56
N ILE A 62 2.93 -14.46 7.77
CA ILE A 62 2.18 -13.26 8.14
C ILE A 62 3.09 -12.02 8.15
N ILE A 63 4.29 -12.12 8.74
CA ILE A 63 5.23 -11.00 8.82
C ILE A 63 5.77 -10.65 7.42
N ALA A 64 6.17 -11.64 6.64
CA ALA A 64 6.69 -11.49 5.28
C ALA A 64 5.66 -10.83 4.35
N ALA A 65 4.39 -11.24 4.46
CA ALA A 65 3.32 -10.62 3.68
C ALA A 65 3.12 -9.14 4.04
N GLU A 66 3.14 -8.80 5.33
CA GLU A 66 2.94 -7.42 5.79
C GLU A 66 4.11 -6.49 5.46
N LEU A 67 5.35 -7.01 5.57
CA LEU A 67 6.56 -6.25 5.28
C LEU A 67 6.95 -6.27 3.79
N GLU A 68 6.31 -7.12 2.98
CA GLU A 68 6.61 -7.33 1.56
C GLU A 68 8.04 -7.86 1.33
N ILE A 69 8.50 -8.78 2.19
CA ILE A 69 9.88 -9.31 2.21
C ILE A 69 9.92 -10.80 1.86
N PRO A 70 10.90 -11.28 1.07
CA PRO A 70 11.04 -12.70 0.76
C PRO A 70 11.19 -13.57 2.02
N LEU A 71 10.41 -14.65 2.07
CA LEU A 71 10.50 -15.70 3.08
C LEU A 71 11.26 -16.90 2.54
N THR A 72 12.29 -17.33 3.25
CA THR A 72 13.02 -18.57 3.01
C THR A 72 12.81 -19.51 4.19
N LEU A 73 12.38 -20.74 3.90
CA LEU A 73 12.36 -21.79 4.91
C LEU A 73 13.77 -22.36 5.03
N ALA A 74 14.28 -22.42 6.26
CA ALA A 74 15.63 -22.87 6.57
C ALA A 74 15.54 -23.90 7.71
N ASP A 75 16.02 -25.12 7.45
CA ASP A 75 16.02 -26.21 8.43
C ASP A 75 16.92 -25.88 9.63
N GLU A 76 17.94 -25.05 9.40
CA GLU A 76 18.85 -24.50 10.39
C GLU A 76 18.11 -23.69 11.48
N VAL A 77 17.03 -22.98 11.14
CA VAL A 77 16.26 -22.14 12.08
C VAL A 77 15.27 -22.95 12.93
N ASN A 78 15.34 -24.28 12.87
CA ASN A 78 14.54 -25.20 13.68
C ASN A 78 15.07 -25.26 15.13
N PHE A 79 14.84 -26.36 15.84
CA PHE A 79 15.41 -26.57 17.16
C PHE A 79 16.91 -26.82 17.09
N GLY A 80 17.67 -26.16 17.97
CA GLY A 80 19.13 -26.20 17.98
C GLY A 80 19.77 -25.08 17.17
N PHE A 81 18.99 -24.10 16.70
CA PHE A 81 19.49 -22.94 15.97
C PHE A 81 20.50 -22.14 16.80
N ASP A 82 21.72 -22.00 16.28
CA ASP A 82 22.86 -21.40 16.99
C ASP A 82 23.63 -20.36 16.16
N LEU A 83 24.71 -19.79 16.72
CA LEU A 83 25.50 -18.77 16.04
C LEU A 83 26.18 -19.26 14.75
N ARG A 84 26.50 -20.54 14.64
CA ARG A 84 27.10 -21.12 13.43
C ARG A 84 26.09 -21.10 12.29
N ASP A 85 24.82 -21.38 12.61
CA ASP A 85 23.72 -21.29 11.67
C ASP A 85 23.44 -19.84 11.24
N VAL A 86 23.43 -18.89 12.19
CA VAL A 86 23.32 -17.45 11.87
C VAL A 86 24.43 -17.03 10.91
N SER A 87 25.68 -17.37 11.21
CA SER A 87 26.84 -17.06 10.36
C SER A 87 26.73 -17.71 8.98
N ALA A 88 26.23 -18.94 8.89
CA ALA A 88 26.03 -19.63 7.61
C ALA A 88 24.94 -18.96 6.76
N LEU A 89 23.79 -18.61 7.36
CA LEU A 89 22.63 -18.03 6.68
C LEU A 89 22.82 -16.56 6.27
N THR A 90 23.86 -15.90 6.79
CA THR A 90 24.12 -14.48 6.53
C THR A 90 25.49 -14.23 5.88
N ARG A 91 26.15 -15.29 5.41
CA ARG A 91 27.48 -15.21 4.76
C ARG A 91 27.47 -14.38 3.46
N ASP A 92 26.33 -14.31 2.78
CA ASP A 92 26.13 -13.53 1.55
C ASP A 92 25.75 -12.07 1.80
N LEU A 93 25.72 -11.62 3.06
CA LEU A 93 25.20 -10.30 3.45
C LEU A 93 26.29 -9.39 4.03
N ASP A 94 26.11 -8.09 3.84
CA ASP A 94 27.05 -7.06 4.27
C ASP A 94 26.77 -6.58 5.70
N SER A 95 27.73 -5.89 6.30
CA SER A 95 27.60 -5.35 7.67
C SER A 95 26.47 -4.31 7.81
N GLY A 96 25.97 -3.74 6.73
CA GLY A 96 24.83 -2.80 6.72
C GLY A 96 23.45 -3.46 6.66
N ASP A 97 23.40 -4.78 6.42
CA ASP A 97 22.16 -5.50 6.15
C ASP A 97 21.37 -5.84 7.42
N GLU A 98 20.11 -6.21 7.21
CA GLU A 98 19.06 -6.49 8.15
C GLU A 98 18.47 -7.88 7.88
N VAL A 99 18.48 -8.78 8.86
CA VAL A 99 17.98 -10.16 8.67
C VAL A 99 17.04 -10.53 9.79
N MET A 100 15.96 -11.22 9.46
CA MET A 100 15.00 -11.70 10.45
C MET A 100 14.93 -13.22 10.49
N PHE A 101 14.99 -13.77 11.71
CA PHE A 101 14.84 -15.19 11.99
C PHE A 101 13.55 -15.42 12.79
N VAL A 102 12.71 -16.34 12.33
CA VAL A 102 11.47 -16.73 13.01
C VAL A 102 11.58 -18.19 13.44
N GLY A 103 11.66 -18.42 14.75
CA GLY A 103 11.91 -19.75 15.29
C GLY A 103 11.36 -19.96 16.70
N HIS A 104 12.06 -20.81 17.45
CA HIS A 104 11.59 -21.37 18.72
C HIS A 104 12.43 -20.92 19.90
N ASN A 105 11.83 -20.96 21.08
CA ASN A 105 12.60 -20.92 22.31
C ASN A 105 12.96 -22.35 22.73
N PRO A 106 14.12 -22.56 23.39
CA PRO A 106 14.98 -21.54 23.99
C PRO A 106 15.95 -20.83 23.04
N ASP A 107 16.17 -21.36 21.84
CA ASP A 107 17.20 -20.93 20.88
C ASP A 107 17.21 -19.41 20.61
N MET A 108 16.05 -18.77 20.37
CA MET A 108 15.99 -17.30 20.19
C MET A 108 16.52 -16.52 21.41
N SER A 109 16.23 -17.00 22.62
CA SER A 109 16.69 -16.38 23.87
C SER A 109 18.18 -16.65 24.09
N LEU A 110 18.67 -17.84 23.73
CA LEU A 110 20.07 -18.22 23.84
C LEU A 110 20.95 -17.44 22.86
N LEU A 111 20.51 -17.27 21.61
CA LEU A 111 21.22 -16.46 20.60
C LEU A 111 21.37 -15.00 21.00
N VAL A 112 20.31 -14.39 21.55
CA VAL A 112 20.42 -13.03 22.08
C VAL A 112 21.43 -12.99 23.23
N HIS A 113 21.43 -14.00 24.11
CA HIS A 113 22.42 -14.08 25.19
C HIS A 113 23.85 -14.27 24.66
N GLU A 114 24.06 -15.15 23.69
CA GLU A 114 25.38 -15.43 23.12
C GLU A 114 25.97 -14.20 22.42
N LEU A 115 25.14 -13.46 21.68
CA LEU A 115 25.56 -12.24 20.98
C LEU A 115 25.82 -11.05 21.92
N THR A 116 25.09 -10.94 23.03
CA THR A 116 25.02 -9.68 23.81
C THR A 116 25.42 -9.84 25.28
N GLY A 117 25.56 -11.07 25.77
CA GLY A 117 25.70 -11.40 27.19
C GLY A 117 24.41 -11.26 28.01
N VAL A 118 23.31 -10.73 27.43
CA VAL A 118 22.08 -10.41 28.17
C VAL A 118 21.11 -11.58 28.18
N ASN A 119 20.66 -11.98 29.37
CA ASN A 119 19.60 -12.97 29.52
C ASN A 119 18.22 -12.36 29.24
N VAL A 120 17.54 -12.86 28.21
CA VAL A 120 16.21 -12.37 27.81
C VAL A 120 15.14 -13.47 27.85
N ALA A 121 13.92 -13.08 28.22
CA ALA A 121 12.76 -13.97 28.21
C ALA A 121 11.86 -13.70 26.99
N MET A 122 12.17 -14.32 25.86
CA MET A 122 11.37 -14.19 24.62
C MET A 122 9.98 -14.84 24.79
N LYS A 123 8.92 -14.04 24.89
CA LYS A 123 7.52 -14.54 24.93
C LYS A 123 7.03 -14.91 23.52
N LYS A 124 6.04 -15.80 23.39
CA LYS A 124 5.48 -16.22 22.08
C LYS A 124 5.00 -14.98 21.30
N GLY A 125 5.54 -14.75 20.11
CA GLY A 125 5.30 -13.55 19.28
C GLY A 125 6.15 -12.32 19.67
N GLY A 126 7.16 -12.47 20.53
CA GLY A 126 8.10 -11.41 20.87
C GLY A 126 9.19 -11.26 19.81
N LEU A 127 9.72 -10.04 19.69
CA LEU A 127 10.76 -9.68 18.73
C LEU A 127 11.92 -8.96 19.45
N ALA A 128 13.14 -9.40 19.22
CA ALA A 128 14.36 -8.71 19.63
C ALA A 128 15.12 -8.17 18.42
N ARG A 129 15.78 -7.02 18.56
CA ARG A 129 16.79 -6.53 17.62
C ARG A 129 18.15 -6.53 18.29
N VAL A 130 19.11 -7.18 17.65
CA VAL A 130 20.52 -7.19 18.03
C VAL A 130 21.35 -6.62 16.88
N ASP A 131 22.14 -5.58 17.16
CA ASP A 131 23.07 -5.03 16.17
C ASP A 131 24.46 -5.66 16.43
N VAL A 132 25.04 -6.30 15.42
CA VAL A 132 26.39 -6.88 15.48
C VAL A 132 27.38 -6.01 14.70
N PHE A 133 28.56 -5.81 15.27
CA PHE A 133 29.53 -4.82 14.79
C PHE A 133 30.71 -5.41 14.03
N ASP A 134 30.95 -6.71 14.19
CA ASP A 134 32.00 -7.45 13.49
C ASP A 134 31.38 -8.60 12.67
N GLY A 135 32.07 -9.03 11.61
CA GLY A 135 31.66 -10.16 10.79
C GLY A 135 31.86 -11.53 11.48
N ALA A 136 32.42 -11.53 12.69
CA ALA A 136 32.70 -12.74 13.47
C ALA A 136 31.57 -13.06 14.46
N TYR A 137 30.55 -12.19 14.58
CA TYR A 137 29.48 -12.29 15.57
C TYR A 137 30.02 -12.39 17.01
N ALA A 138 31.21 -11.82 17.26
CA ALA A 138 31.90 -11.93 18.54
C ALA A 138 31.29 -11.00 19.59
N SER A 139 30.64 -9.92 19.15
CA SER A 139 29.93 -8.99 20.02
C SER A 139 28.75 -8.31 19.31
N GLY A 140 27.67 -8.11 20.04
CA GLY A 140 26.49 -7.38 19.58
C GLY A 140 25.78 -6.64 20.71
N GLU A 141 24.96 -5.68 20.34
CA GLU A 141 24.16 -4.87 21.25
C GLU A 141 22.67 -5.21 21.11
N LEU A 142 22.03 -5.58 22.23
CA LEU A 142 20.57 -5.70 22.27
C LEU A 142 19.95 -4.29 22.24
N VAL A 143 19.57 -3.83 21.06
CA VAL A 143 19.02 -2.49 20.87
C VAL A 143 17.64 -2.37 21.51
N TRP A 144 16.79 -3.40 21.36
CA TRP A 144 15.50 -3.47 22.03
C TRP A 144 14.89 -4.89 21.98
N LEU A 145 13.98 -5.14 22.93
CA LEU A 145 13.14 -6.32 23.01
C LEU A 145 11.68 -5.91 23.18
N ILE A 146 10.83 -6.21 22.20
CA ILE A 146 9.41 -5.88 22.23
C ILE A 146 8.63 -7.14 22.61
N ALA A 147 8.03 -7.10 23.80
CA ALA A 147 7.12 -8.14 24.24
C ALA A 147 5.77 -8.06 23.48
N PRO A 148 5.06 -9.18 23.29
CA PRO A 148 3.76 -9.20 22.60
C PRO A 148 2.73 -8.20 23.13
N LYS A 149 2.70 -7.94 24.45
CA LYS A 149 1.79 -6.96 25.04
C LYS A 149 2.12 -5.52 24.66
N VAL A 150 3.39 -5.23 24.38
CA VAL A 150 3.83 -3.91 23.91
C VAL A 150 3.37 -3.71 22.48
N PHE A 151 3.43 -4.74 21.62
CA PHE A 151 2.79 -4.70 20.30
C PHE A 151 1.29 -4.43 20.39
N ASP A 152 0.58 -5.12 21.29
CA ASP A 152 -0.86 -4.87 21.52
C ASP A 152 -1.12 -3.40 21.94
N ALA A 153 -0.26 -2.82 22.79
CA ALA A 153 -0.38 -1.43 23.26
C ALA A 153 -0.02 -0.39 22.19
N LEU A 154 1.04 -0.64 21.41
CA LEU A 154 1.44 0.19 20.27
C LEU A 154 0.40 0.13 19.14
N ALA A 155 -0.37 -0.95 19.07
CA ALA A 155 -1.55 -1.05 18.23
C ALA A 155 -2.78 -0.33 18.81
N GLY A 156 -2.76 0.13 20.07
CA GLY A 156 -3.97 0.37 20.88
C GLY A 156 -4.09 1.68 21.68
N ASN A 157 -3.32 2.75 21.42
CA ASN A 157 -3.55 4.06 22.06
C ASN A 157 -3.47 5.23 21.06
N GLY A 158 -4.64 5.84 20.79
CA GLY A 158 -4.78 7.13 20.10
C GLY A 158 -4.98 7.04 18.58
N ALA A 159 -6.17 7.44 18.13
CA ALA A 159 -6.45 7.96 16.78
C ALA A 159 -5.76 7.23 15.60
N LEU A 160 -6.39 6.14 15.15
CA LEU A 160 -6.36 5.70 13.75
C LEU A 160 -7.85 5.53 13.40
N GLU A 161 -8.58 6.59 13.04
CA GLU A 161 -8.63 7.05 11.65
C GLU A 161 -8.28 5.91 10.70
N ALA A 162 -9.34 5.24 10.25
CA ALA A 162 -9.35 4.20 9.24
C ALA A 162 -8.26 3.15 9.41
N ALA A 163 -8.66 1.90 9.66
CA ALA A 163 -7.89 0.81 9.06
C ALA A 163 -7.56 1.25 7.62
N GLU A 164 -6.29 1.45 7.27
CA GLU A 164 -5.87 1.29 5.88
C GLU A 164 -6.47 -0.08 5.54
N PRO A 165 -7.55 -0.13 4.75
CA PRO A 165 -8.17 -1.39 4.47
C PRO A 165 -7.07 -2.18 3.79
N ALA A 166 -6.80 -3.37 4.34
CA ALA A 166 -5.95 -4.34 3.71
C ALA A 166 -6.25 -4.28 2.21
N LEU A 167 -5.24 -3.92 1.41
CA LEU A 167 -5.34 -3.97 -0.03
C LEU A 167 -5.94 -5.35 -0.35
N PRO A 168 -6.89 -5.43 -1.31
CA PRO A 168 -7.54 -6.69 -1.63
C PRO A 168 -6.47 -7.78 -1.75
N ALA A 169 -6.73 -8.94 -1.14
CA ALA A 169 -5.81 -10.08 -1.01
C ALA A 169 -5.28 -10.65 -2.35
N THR A 170 -5.62 -10.00 -3.46
CA THR A 170 -5.09 -10.24 -4.79
C THR A 170 -4.08 -9.12 -5.11
N PRO A 171 -2.76 -9.38 -5.09
CA PRO A 171 -1.81 -8.45 -5.71
C PRO A 171 -2.27 -8.19 -7.15
N PRO A 172 -2.21 -6.95 -7.66
CA PRO A 172 -2.65 -6.68 -9.01
C PRO A 172 -1.83 -7.54 -9.98
N GLN A 173 -2.52 -8.38 -10.77
CA GLN A 173 -1.96 -9.18 -11.88
C GLN A 173 -1.31 -8.31 -12.99
N LYS A 174 -1.14 -7.01 -12.77
CA LYS A 174 -0.82 -5.97 -13.76
C LYS A 174 0.41 -5.16 -13.39
N LEU A 175 1.43 -5.80 -12.82
CA LEU A 175 2.70 -5.13 -12.59
C LEU A 175 3.58 -5.33 -13.83
N PRO A 176 3.75 -4.31 -14.69
CA PRO A 176 4.76 -4.39 -15.74
C PRO A 176 6.14 -4.52 -15.08
N ALA A 177 7.05 -5.24 -15.75
CA ALA A 177 8.46 -5.19 -15.39
C ALA A 177 8.96 -3.76 -15.61
N THR A 178 9.24 -3.03 -14.53
CA THR A 178 9.90 -1.73 -14.61
C THR A 178 11.36 -1.91 -14.22
N PRO A 179 12.33 -1.48 -15.04
CA PRO A 179 13.76 -1.60 -14.72
C PRO A 179 14.16 -0.72 -13.52
N HIS A 180 13.31 0.24 -13.14
CA HIS A 180 13.54 1.16 -12.04
C HIS A 180 12.53 0.96 -10.91
N SER A 181 12.98 1.24 -9.69
CA SER A 181 12.15 1.20 -8.48
C SER A 181 11.05 2.27 -8.51
N LEU A 182 9.83 1.91 -8.09
CA LEU A 182 8.68 2.80 -8.00
C LEU A 182 8.08 2.73 -6.59
N GLN A 183 7.60 3.86 -6.09
CA GLN A 183 6.81 3.89 -4.86
C GLN A 183 5.57 2.96 -4.99
N ARG A 184 5.25 2.24 -3.91
CA ARG A 184 4.23 1.19 -3.87
C ARG A 184 2.89 1.60 -4.49
N LEU A 185 2.28 2.68 -4.03
CA LEU A 185 0.98 3.17 -4.53
C LEU A 185 1.06 3.59 -6.00
N ILE A 186 2.16 4.20 -6.45
CA ILE A 186 2.35 4.57 -7.85
C ILE A 186 2.39 3.32 -8.75
N ARG A 187 3.07 2.28 -8.28
CA ARG A 187 3.18 0.99 -8.95
C ARG A 187 1.84 0.26 -9.03
N HIS A 188 1.09 0.25 -7.93
CA HIS A 188 -0.16 -0.51 -7.80
C HIS A 188 -1.39 0.22 -8.35
N ARG A 189 -1.37 1.56 -8.47
CA ARG A 189 -2.52 2.29 -9.01
C ARG A 189 -2.80 1.94 -10.47
N TRP A 190 -4.08 1.82 -10.76
CA TRP A 190 -4.62 1.75 -12.12
C TRP A 190 -6.11 2.16 -12.07
N SER A 191 -6.74 2.27 -13.24
CA SER A 191 -8.13 2.75 -13.36
C SER A 191 -9.06 1.61 -13.79
N PRO A 192 -9.61 0.83 -12.83
CA PRO A 192 -10.55 -0.25 -13.13
C PRO A 192 -11.91 0.31 -13.58
N VAL A 193 -12.71 -0.56 -14.18
CA VAL A 193 -14.11 -0.29 -14.52
C VAL A 193 -15.06 -1.21 -13.73
N GLY A 194 -14.57 -2.27 -13.10
CA GLY A 194 -15.35 -3.12 -12.20
C GLY A 194 -15.44 -2.57 -10.78
N PHE A 195 -16.59 -2.00 -10.42
CA PHE A 195 -16.86 -1.48 -9.07
C PHE A 195 -17.93 -2.31 -8.34
N ASP A 196 -17.71 -2.55 -7.04
CA ASP A 196 -18.70 -3.14 -6.15
C ASP A 196 -19.76 -2.09 -5.76
N ARG A 197 -20.96 -2.26 -6.32
CA ARG A 197 -22.11 -1.36 -6.08
C ARG A 197 -22.62 -1.40 -4.63
N ALA A 198 -22.38 -2.48 -3.89
CA ALA A 198 -22.90 -2.65 -2.54
C ALA A 198 -22.05 -1.92 -1.49
N ARG A 199 -20.79 -1.59 -1.81
CA ARG A 199 -19.88 -0.93 -0.87
C ARG A 199 -19.92 0.58 -1.01
N SER A 200 -20.14 1.27 0.10
CA SER A 200 -20.03 2.72 0.22
C SER A 200 -18.63 3.13 0.68
N ILE A 201 -18.19 4.33 0.28
CA ILE A 201 -17.01 4.97 0.86
C ILE A 201 -17.48 5.73 2.11
N GLU A 202 -16.83 5.46 3.24
CA GLU A 202 -17.08 6.14 4.50
C GLU A 202 -16.77 7.65 4.40
N GLY A 203 -17.51 8.48 5.14
CA GLY A 203 -17.34 9.93 5.09
C GLY A 203 -15.92 10.38 5.44
N ALA A 204 -15.33 9.80 6.49
CA ALA A 204 -13.95 10.11 6.90
C ALA A 204 -12.93 9.75 5.82
N THR A 205 -13.08 8.59 5.17
CA THR A 205 -12.23 8.19 4.03
C THR A 205 -12.36 9.15 2.86
N LEU A 206 -13.59 9.53 2.48
CA LEU A 206 -13.80 10.49 1.38
C LEU A 206 -13.19 11.86 1.70
N LEU A 207 -13.32 12.33 2.94
CA LEU A 207 -12.70 13.58 3.40
C LEU A 207 -11.17 13.47 3.36
N SER A 208 -10.58 12.36 3.79
CA SER A 208 -9.14 12.12 3.69
C SER A 208 -8.64 12.18 2.24
N ILE A 209 -9.38 11.58 1.30
CA ILE A 209 -9.08 11.65 -0.14
C ILE A 209 -9.11 13.10 -0.63
N LEU A 210 -10.18 13.84 -0.31
CA LEU A 210 -10.33 15.24 -0.75
C LEU A 210 -9.27 16.15 -0.13
N GLU A 211 -8.92 15.92 1.14
CA GLU A 211 -7.85 16.63 1.86
C GLU A 211 -6.51 16.41 1.19
N ALA A 212 -6.17 15.18 0.79
CA ALA A 212 -4.94 14.92 0.04
C ALA A 212 -4.86 15.76 -1.24
N GLY A 213 -5.96 15.91 -1.98
CA GLY A 213 -5.98 16.81 -3.14
C GLY A 213 -5.85 18.30 -2.78
N ARG A 214 -6.36 18.73 -1.61
CA ARG A 214 -6.22 20.11 -1.09
C ARG A 214 -4.75 20.46 -0.81
N TRP A 215 -3.94 19.48 -0.42
CA TRP A 215 -2.52 19.66 -0.09
C TRP A 215 -1.58 19.70 -1.32
N ALA A 216 -2.11 19.61 -2.54
CA ALA A 216 -1.30 19.67 -3.74
C ALA A 216 -0.58 21.01 -3.89
N ALA A 217 0.62 20.98 -4.48
CA ALA A 217 1.31 22.19 -4.89
C ALA A 217 0.56 22.86 -6.05
N SER A 218 0.57 24.19 -6.08
CA SER A 218 0.01 24.98 -7.18
C SER A 218 0.84 26.23 -7.46
N SER A 219 0.80 26.70 -8.70
CA SER A 219 1.48 27.92 -9.10
C SER A 219 1.03 29.09 -8.23
N SER A 220 1.97 29.78 -7.57
CA SER A 220 1.71 30.88 -6.63
C SER A 220 0.71 30.53 -5.51
N ASN A 221 0.58 29.24 -5.17
CA ASN A 221 -0.38 28.72 -4.21
C ASN A 221 -1.85 29.11 -4.51
N LEU A 222 -2.21 29.29 -5.79
CA LEU A 222 -3.55 29.74 -6.21
C LEU A 222 -4.65 28.72 -5.94
N GLN A 223 -4.31 27.43 -5.80
CA GLN A 223 -5.25 26.35 -5.47
C GLN A 223 -6.54 26.38 -6.33
N PRO A 224 -6.40 26.30 -7.68
CA PRO A 224 -7.51 26.59 -8.60
C PRO A 224 -8.62 25.54 -8.57
N TRP A 225 -8.39 24.38 -7.96
CA TRP A 225 -9.29 23.23 -7.99
C TRP A 225 -10.59 23.46 -7.22
N ARG A 226 -11.70 23.00 -7.80
CA ARG A 226 -13.02 22.83 -7.17
C ARG A 226 -13.55 21.45 -7.54
N PHE A 227 -14.32 20.84 -6.66
CA PHE A 227 -14.84 19.50 -6.85
C PHE A 227 -16.35 19.49 -6.62
N ILE A 228 -17.09 18.95 -7.58
CA ILE A 228 -18.53 18.65 -7.42
C ILE A 228 -18.61 17.16 -7.14
N VAL A 229 -19.12 16.76 -5.97
CA VAL A 229 -19.10 15.37 -5.50
C VAL A 229 -20.53 14.86 -5.30
N ALA A 230 -20.82 13.67 -5.80
CA ALA A 230 -22.08 12.98 -5.58
C ALA A 230 -21.84 11.57 -5.04
N ARG A 231 -22.39 11.28 -3.86
CA ARG A 231 -22.31 9.97 -3.21
C ARG A 231 -23.53 9.13 -3.59
N ARG A 232 -23.36 7.81 -3.73
CA ARG A 232 -24.43 6.87 -4.10
C ARG A 232 -25.60 6.85 -3.10
N ASP A 233 -25.32 7.12 -1.83
CA ASP A 233 -26.33 7.24 -0.77
C ASP A 233 -27.19 8.51 -0.88
N ASN A 234 -26.88 9.40 -1.84
CA ASN A 234 -27.77 10.46 -2.32
C ASN A 234 -28.18 10.20 -3.79
N PRO A 235 -29.25 9.42 -4.04
CA PRO A 235 -29.62 9.00 -5.40
C PRO A 235 -30.01 10.13 -6.34
N ALA A 236 -30.44 11.29 -5.83
CA ALA A 236 -30.79 12.44 -6.65
C ALA A 236 -29.53 13.07 -7.25
N GLU A 237 -28.55 13.42 -6.40
CA GLU A 237 -27.29 14.01 -6.84
C GLU A 237 -26.45 13.01 -7.65
N PHE A 238 -26.46 11.73 -7.27
CA PHE A 238 -25.73 10.69 -8.01
C PHE A 238 -26.25 10.54 -9.44
N ARG A 239 -27.59 10.48 -9.63
CA ARG A 239 -28.20 10.43 -10.97
C ARG A 239 -27.92 11.70 -11.76
N LYS A 240 -27.97 12.86 -11.12
CA LYS A 240 -27.65 14.15 -11.75
C LYS A 240 -26.21 14.15 -12.29
N LEU A 241 -25.23 13.74 -11.49
CA LEU A 241 -23.83 13.69 -11.92
C LEU A 241 -23.61 12.60 -12.97
N LEU A 242 -24.20 11.42 -12.81
CA LEU A 242 -24.14 10.35 -13.82
C LEU A 242 -24.69 10.84 -15.18
N SER A 243 -25.73 11.68 -15.19
CA SER A 243 -26.33 12.20 -16.43
C SER A 243 -25.40 13.06 -17.27
N VAL A 244 -24.34 13.64 -16.67
CA VAL A 244 -23.36 14.47 -17.38
C VAL A 244 -22.13 13.68 -17.84
N ILE A 245 -22.03 12.40 -17.48
CA ILE A 245 -21.02 11.46 -17.98
C ILE A 245 -21.47 10.92 -19.36
N ARG A 246 -20.54 10.72 -20.31
CA ARG A 246 -20.90 10.17 -21.64
C ARG A 246 -21.41 8.74 -21.53
N GLU A 247 -22.33 8.39 -22.42
CA GLU A 247 -23.04 7.11 -22.40
C GLU A 247 -22.11 5.90 -22.39
N GLY A 248 -21.00 5.94 -23.13
CA GLY A 248 -20.00 4.85 -23.11
C GLY A 248 -19.31 4.62 -21.76
N ASN A 249 -19.40 5.57 -20.82
CA ASN A 249 -18.85 5.45 -19.47
C ASN A 249 -19.91 5.11 -18.41
N GLN A 250 -21.18 5.43 -18.67
CA GLN A 250 -22.25 5.25 -17.67
C GLN A 250 -22.46 3.79 -17.24
N PRO A 251 -22.43 2.77 -18.13
CA PRO A 251 -22.70 1.38 -17.75
C PRO A 251 -21.84 0.85 -16.60
N TRP A 252 -20.59 1.29 -16.50
CA TRP A 252 -19.68 0.89 -15.43
C TRP A 252 -19.58 1.96 -14.33
N ALA A 253 -19.57 3.25 -14.68
CA ALA A 253 -19.49 4.34 -13.69
C ALA A 253 -20.71 4.37 -12.76
N GLN A 254 -21.88 3.92 -13.23
CA GLN A 254 -23.08 3.77 -12.42
C GLN A 254 -22.97 2.75 -11.29
N HIS A 255 -21.86 2.02 -11.15
CA HIS A 255 -21.57 1.09 -10.05
C HIS A 255 -20.61 1.68 -9.00
N ALA A 256 -19.98 2.83 -9.26
CA ALA A 256 -19.05 3.49 -8.32
C ALA A 256 -19.73 3.99 -7.04
N ALA A 257 -19.03 4.03 -5.90
CA ALA A 257 -19.58 4.56 -4.66
C ALA A 257 -19.75 6.09 -4.69
N VAL A 258 -18.85 6.77 -5.40
CA VAL A 258 -18.83 8.24 -5.55
C VAL A 258 -18.54 8.59 -7.01
N LEU A 259 -19.24 9.60 -7.50
CA LEU A 259 -18.89 10.30 -8.73
C LEU A 259 -18.45 11.73 -8.39
N MET A 260 -17.55 12.29 -9.18
CA MET A 260 -17.04 13.65 -8.99
C MET A 260 -16.77 14.33 -10.33
N ILE A 261 -16.94 15.64 -10.41
CA ILE A 261 -16.40 16.49 -11.48
C ILE A 261 -15.26 17.32 -10.91
N ALA A 262 -14.08 17.22 -11.53
CA ALA A 262 -12.93 18.07 -11.25
C ALA A 262 -13.01 19.35 -12.10
N VAL A 263 -13.01 20.49 -11.44
CA VAL A 263 -13.19 21.82 -12.04
C VAL A 263 -11.99 22.70 -11.64
N ALA A 264 -11.53 23.59 -12.51
CA ALA A 264 -10.50 24.57 -12.16
C ALA A 264 -10.95 26.00 -12.45
N HIS A 265 -10.57 26.94 -11.57
CA HIS A 265 -10.67 28.37 -11.84
C HIS A 265 -9.62 28.76 -12.89
N LYS A 266 -10.07 29.23 -14.04
CA LYS A 266 -9.25 29.59 -15.21
C LYS A 266 -8.54 30.92 -15.07
N LEU A 267 -8.76 31.67 -13.99
CA LEU A 267 -8.21 33.00 -13.80
C LEU A 267 -7.28 33.04 -12.58
N ARG A 268 -6.25 33.90 -12.62
CA ARG A 268 -5.37 34.19 -11.47
C ARG A 268 -5.59 35.59 -10.88
N GLY A 269 -6.55 36.31 -11.43
CA GLY A 269 -6.92 37.69 -11.12
C GLY A 269 -7.96 38.18 -12.13
N PRO A 270 -8.53 39.38 -11.94
CA PRO A 270 -9.58 39.90 -12.83
C PRO A 270 -9.14 39.93 -14.29
N GLY A 271 -9.77 39.11 -15.13
CA GLY A 271 -9.46 39.02 -16.56
C GLY A 271 -8.10 38.42 -16.92
N VAL A 272 -7.34 37.88 -15.96
CA VAL A 272 -5.99 37.34 -16.20
C VAL A 272 -6.04 35.81 -16.24
N PRO A 273 -5.81 35.18 -17.41
CA PRO A 273 -5.83 33.72 -17.52
C PRO A 273 -4.78 33.02 -16.65
N ASN A 274 -5.17 31.91 -16.04
CA ASN A 274 -4.32 30.98 -15.33
C ASN A 274 -3.99 29.79 -16.24
N ARG A 275 -2.86 29.86 -16.95
CA ARG A 275 -2.36 28.78 -17.82
C ARG A 275 -2.11 27.47 -17.07
N HIS A 276 -1.84 27.54 -15.76
CA HIS A 276 -1.51 26.38 -14.93
C HIS A 276 -2.73 25.70 -14.31
N ALA A 277 -3.95 26.27 -14.45
CA ALA A 277 -5.15 25.78 -13.78
C ALA A 277 -5.40 24.28 -13.96
N GLY A 278 -5.31 23.78 -15.21
CA GLY A 278 -5.46 22.36 -15.51
C GLY A 278 -4.29 21.49 -15.02
N TYR A 279 -3.06 22.00 -15.09
CA TYR A 279 -1.86 21.30 -14.60
C TYR A 279 -1.94 21.10 -13.07
N ASP A 280 -2.28 22.17 -12.34
CA ASP A 280 -2.42 22.17 -10.89
C ASP A 280 -3.61 21.29 -10.44
N LEU A 281 -4.74 21.33 -11.15
CA LEU A 281 -5.86 20.41 -10.91
C LEU A 281 -5.46 18.95 -11.11
N GLY A 282 -4.67 18.66 -12.15
CA GLY A 282 -4.16 17.32 -12.42
C GLY A 282 -3.28 16.79 -11.27
N GLN A 283 -2.46 17.65 -10.67
CA GLN A 283 -1.66 17.29 -9.48
C GLN A 283 -2.56 16.97 -8.27
N ALA A 284 -3.57 17.80 -8.00
CA ALA A 284 -4.53 17.57 -6.93
C ALA A 284 -5.25 16.22 -7.09
N VAL A 285 -5.80 15.94 -8.27
CA VAL A 285 -6.47 14.66 -8.53
C VAL A 285 -5.48 13.49 -8.47
N ALA A 286 -4.23 13.65 -8.92
CA ALA A 286 -3.22 12.61 -8.82
C ALA A 286 -2.88 12.25 -7.36
N GLN A 287 -2.84 13.22 -6.44
CA GLN A 287 -2.68 12.97 -5.01
C GLN A 287 -3.91 12.28 -4.42
N MET A 288 -5.13 12.70 -4.79
CA MET A 288 -6.37 12.02 -4.39
C MET A 288 -6.37 10.53 -4.80
N VAL A 289 -5.89 10.21 -6.01
CA VAL A 289 -5.82 8.82 -6.49
C VAL A 289 -4.90 7.95 -5.62
N LEU A 290 -3.77 8.49 -5.18
CA LEU A 290 -2.85 7.75 -4.30
C LEU A 290 -3.44 7.58 -2.90
N GLN A 291 -4.03 8.65 -2.34
CA GLN A 291 -4.71 8.58 -1.04
C GLN A 291 -5.87 7.60 -1.06
N ALA A 292 -6.67 7.61 -2.13
CA ALA A 292 -7.75 6.65 -2.31
C ALA A 292 -7.25 5.22 -2.32
N LEU A 293 -6.14 4.94 -3.01
CA LEU A 293 -5.58 3.59 -3.09
C LEU A 293 -5.05 3.10 -1.74
N GLU A 294 -4.49 3.98 -0.91
CA GLU A 294 -4.11 3.65 0.48
C GLU A 294 -5.36 3.23 1.29
N HIS A 295 -6.52 3.82 0.99
CA HIS A 295 -7.83 3.40 1.50
C HIS A 295 -8.50 2.27 0.71
N GLY A 296 -7.76 1.53 -0.14
CA GLY A 296 -8.30 0.45 -0.98
C GLY A 296 -9.39 0.89 -1.97
N VAL A 297 -9.59 2.20 -2.12
CA VAL A 297 -10.54 2.83 -3.05
C VAL A 297 -9.82 3.05 -4.39
N TYR A 298 -10.42 2.57 -5.45
CA TYR A 298 -9.90 2.75 -6.80
C TYR A 298 -10.57 3.93 -7.48
N VAL A 299 -9.79 4.64 -8.31
CA VAL A 299 -10.22 5.87 -8.97
C VAL A 299 -10.04 5.76 -10.48
N HIS A 300 -11.10 6.11 -11.22
CA HIS A 300 -11.10 6.18 -12.68
C HIS A 300 -11.41 7.60 -13.14
N GLN A 301 -10.45 8.25 -13.79
CA GLN A 301 -10.60 9.60 -14.37
C GLN A 301 -11.05 9.50 -15.83
N MET A 302 -11.99 10.35 -16.23
CA MET A 302 -12.66 10.32 -17.53
C MET A 302 -12.65 11.71 -18.18
N GLY A 303 -12.07 11.80 -19.37
CA GLY A 303 -12.37 12.90 -20.30
C GLY A 303 -13.74 12.74 -20.98
N GLY A 304 -14.32 11.54 -20.96
CA GLY A 304 -15.60 11.22 -21.56
C GLY A 304 -16.80 11.66 -20.72
N PHE A 305 -17.00 12.98 -20.58
CA PHE A 305 -18.17 13.62 -20.00
C PHE A 305 -18.63 14.78 -20.92
N TYR A 306 -19.71 15.48 -20.55
CA TYR A 306 -20.30 16.59 -21.32
C TYR A 306 -20.07 17.94 -20.59
N PRO A 307 -18.98 18.69 -20.86
CA PRO A 307 -18.66 19.93 -20.14
C PRO A 307 -19.79 20.97 -20.12
N ASP A 308 -20.43 21.23 -21.25
CA ASP A 308 -21.51 22.21 -21.35
C ASP A 308 -22.74 21.78 -20.55
N LYS A 309 -23.13 20.50 -20.65
CA LYS A 309 -24.21 19.93 -19.85
C LYS A 309 -23.88 19.97 -18.35
N THR A 310 -22.62 19.75 -17.98
CA THR A 310 -22.16 19.90 -16.58
C THR A 310 -22.28 21.35 -16.12
N ARG A 311 -21.87 22.30 -16.95
CA ARG A 311 -21.98 23.74 -16.68
C ARG A 311 -23.43 24.14 -16.43
N GLU A 312 -24.34 23.74 -17.31
CA GLU A 312 -25.77 24.01 -17.16
C GLU A 312 -26.35 23.36 -15.89
N ALA A 313 -26.13 22.06 -15.70
CA ALA A 313 -26.71 21.30 -14.59
C ALA A 313 -26.27 21.81 -13.21
N TYR A 314 -25.04 22.32 -13.09
CA TYR A 314 -24.46 22.80 -11.83
C TYR A 314 -24.29 24.32 -11.76
N ARG A 315 -24.73 25.06 -12.78
CA ARG A 315 -24.60 26.52 -12.87
C ARG A 315 -23.17 26.99 -12.65
N ILE A 316 -22.21 26.32 -13.30
CA ILE A 316 -20.78 26.61 -13.15
C ILE A 316 -20.48 27.97 -13.83
N PRO A 317 -19.90 28.96 -13.13
CA PRO A 317 -19.58 30.26 -13.73
C PRO A 317 -18.53 30.14 -14.83
N ASP A 318 -18.51 31.09 -15.77
CA ASP A 318 -17.61 31.08 -16.95
C ASP A 318 -16.12 31.05 -16.61
N GLU A 319 -15.77 31.59 -15.45
CA GLU A 319 -14.41 31.58 -14.91
C GLU A 319 -13.92 30.18 -14.51
N TYR A 320 -14.81 29.21 -14.40
CA TYR A 320 -14.50 27.84 -14.01
C TYR A 320 -14.66 26.89 -15.20
N GLU A 321 -13.77 25.90 -15.27
CA GLU A 321 -13.71 24.93 -16.35
C GLU A 321 -13.80 23.51 -15.79
N PRO A 322 -14.81 22.72 -16.17
CA PRO A 322 -14.82 21.28 -15.92
C PRO A 322 -13.74 20.58 -16.75
N TYR A 323 -12.83 19.84 -16.11
CA TYR A 323 -11.72 19.13 -16.80
C TYR A 323 -11.94 17.63 -16.94
N ALA A 324 -12.51 16.99 -15.91
CA ALA A 324 -12.66 15.53 -15.89
C ALA A 324 -13.82 15.11 -14.99
N ALA A 325 -14.51 14.04 -15.40
CA ALA A 325 -15.31 13.25 -14.49
C ALA A 325 -14.44 12.19 -13.79
N VAL A 326 -14.81 11.80 -12.58
CA VAL A 326 -14.08 10.84 -11.77
C VAL A 326 -15.07 9.88 -11.12
N ALA A 327 -14.77 8.59 -11.15
CA ALA A 327 -15.50 7.54 -10.45
C ALA A 327 -14.60 6.93 -9.37
N MET A 328 -15.13 6.74 -8.17
CA MET A 328 -14.42 6.14 -7.03
C MET A 328 -15.22 5.01 -6.40
N GLY A 329 -14.56 3.90 -6.08
CA GLY A 329 -15.22 2.77 -5.41
C GLY A 329 -14.26 1.61 -5.13
N TYR A 330 -14.80 0.57 -4.48
CA TYR A 330 -14.08 -0.67 -4.26
C TYR A 330 -14.21 -1.59 -5.48
N ARG A 331 -13.17 -2.39 -5.76
CA ARG A 331 -13.22 -3.36 -6.86
C ARG A 331 -14.13 -4.54 -6.54
N THR A 332 -14.70 -5.12 -7.59
CA THR A 332 -15.41 -6.41 -7.54
C THR A 332 -14.75 -7.41 -8.48
N SER A 333 -14.79 -8.69 -8.12
CA SER A 333 -14.46 -9.80 -9.03
C SER A 333 -15.65 -10.21 -9.90
N ASP A 334 -16.87 -9.82 -9.55
CA ASP A 334 -18.06 -10.04 -10.37
C ASP A 334 -18.15 -8.98 -11.47
N LEU A 335 -17.69 -9.35 -12.66
CA LEU A 335 -17.69 -8.50 -13.84
C LEU A 335 -18.87 -8.81 -14.79
N GLY A 336 -19.86 -9.59 -14.35
CA GLY A 336 -21.01 -9.99 -15.18
C GLY A 336 -21.84 -8.80 -15.67
N HIS A 337 -21.83 -7.70 -14.91
CA HIS A 337 -22.51 -6.44 -15.24
C HIS A 337 -21.78 -5.59 -16.31
N LEU A 338 -20.52 -5.90 -16.62
CA LEU A 338 -19.73 -5.16 -17.61
C LEU A 338 -19.94 -5.73 -19.01
N GLY A 339 -19.99 -4.88 -20.04
CA GLY A 339 -19.90 -5.31 -21.44
C GLY A 339 -18.53 -5.91 -21.78
N GLU A 340 -18.44 -6.65 -22.90
CA GLU A 340 -17.22 -7.38 -23.29
C GLU A 340 -15.98 -6.46 -23.37
N GLY A 341 -16.09 -5.31 -24.05
CA GLY A 341 -14.97 -4.37 -24.17
C GLY A 341 -14.48 -3.84 -22.81
N HIS A 342 -15.38 -3.68 -21.83
CA HIS A 342 -14.99 -3.28 -20.48
C HIS A 342 -14.30 -4.42 -19.71
N ARG A 343 -14.74 -5.68 -19.89
CA ARG A 343 -14.07 -6.85 -19.31
C ARG A 343 -12.67 -7.04 -19.89
N GLN A 344 -12.50 -6.88 -21.21
CA GLN A 344 -11.19 -6.94 -21.86
C GLN A 344 -10.25 -5.84 -21.30
N ARG A 345 -10.76 -4.60 -21.15
CA ARG A 345 -10.00 -3.51 -20.52
C ARG A 345 -9.65 -3.79 -19.04
N GLU A 346 -10.57 -4.39 -18.29
CA GLU A 346 -10.35 -4.81 -16.90
C GLU A 346 -9.27 -5.92 -16.81
N ALA A 347 -9.11 -6.76 -17.84
CA ALA A 347 -8.08 -7.80 -17.91
C ALA A 347 -6.74 -7.32 -18.50
N ALA A 348 -6.74 -6.29 -19.34
CA ALA A 348 -5.56 -5.83 -20.08
C ALA A 348 -4.37 -5.46 -19.17
N GLN A 349 -3.17 -5.82 -19.62
CA GLN A 349 -1.92 -5.44 -18.95
C GLN A 349 -1.67 -3.94 -19.07
N ARG A 350 -0.89 -3.42 -18.11
CA ARG A 350 -0.54 -2.00 -18.08
C ARG A 350 0.66 -1.75 -19.01
N GLU A 351 0.43 -0.96 -20.05
CA GLU A 351 1.48 -0.52 -20.97
C GLU A 351 1.83 0.95 -20.74
N ARG A 352 3.10 1.32 -20.97
CA ARG A 352 3.59 2.69 -20.91
C ARG A 352 4.62 2.90 -22.02
N THR A 353 4.63 4.11 -22.58
CA THR A 353 5.68 4.58 -23.48
C THR A 353 7.04 4.50 -22.78
N SER A 354 8.11 4.24 -23.56
CA SER A 354 9.46 4.13 -23.04
C SER A 354 9.97 5.46 -22.46
N LEU A 355 11.03 5.42 -21.63
CA LEU A 355 11.67 6.66 -21.16
C LEU A 355 12.34 7.43 -22.30
N ALA A 356 12.85 6.74 -23.32
CA ALA A 356 13.50 7.36 -24.48
C ALA A 356 12.56 8.26 -25.28
N ASP A 357 11.26 7.94 -25.31
CA ASP A 357 10.24 8.73 -26.00
C ASP A 357 9.72 9.91 -25.16
N LEU A 358 10.08 9.99 -23.87
CA LEU A 358 9.52 10.96 -22.91
C LEU A 358 10.57 11.92 -22.33
N VAL A 359 11.83 11.51 -22.28
CA VAL A 359 12.91 12.24 -21.60
C VAL A 359 13.97 12.62 -22.62
N PHE A 360 14.07 13.93 -22.87
CA PHE A 360 14.96 14.51 -23.88
C PHE A 360 16.06 15.37 -23.24
N SER A 361 17.24 15.44 -23.87
CA SER A 361 18.33 16.36 -23.48
C SER A 361 18.87 17.14 -24.66
N GLY A 362 19.25 18.41 -24.44
CA GLY A 362 19.75 19.31 -25.48
C GLY A 362 18.62 19.92 -26.32
N HIS A 363 17.88 19.09 -27.06
CA HIS A 363 16.79 19.53 -27.94
C HIS A 363 15.54 18.63 -27.81
N TRP A 364 14.40 19.15 -28.25
CA TRP A 364 13.16 18.37 -28.29
C TRP A 364 13.30 17.13 -29.18
N ALA A 365 12.76 16.00 -28.73
CA ALA A 365 12.83 14.70 -29.41
C ALA A 365 14.24 14.11 -29.58
N GLN A 366 15.23 14.61 -28.83
CA GLN A 366 16.54 13.98 -28.70
C GLN A 366 16.60 13.22 -27.36
N PRO A 367 16.55 11.87 -27.34
CA PRO A 367 16.57 11.10 -26.09
C PRO A 367 17.75 11.46 -25.19
N ALA A 368 17.51 11.48 -23.88
CA ALA A 368 18.54 11.86 -22.92
C ALA A 368 19.68 10.83 -22.86
N GLU A 369 20.93 11.31 -22.92
CA GLU A 369 22.13 10.45 -23.03
C GLU A 369 22.36 9.51 -21.83
N PHE A 370 21.77 9.81 -20.67
CA PHE A 370 21.86 8.97 -19.47
C PHE A 370 20.87 7.81 -19.45
N LEU A 371 19.96 7.74 -20.43
CA LEU A 371 19.05 6.59 -20.55
C LEU A 371 19.82 5.37 -21.06
N PRO A 372 19.46 4.16 -20.58
CA PRO A 372 20.13 2.91 -20.93
C PRO A 372 19.94 2.50 -22.40
#